data_AF-A0A5B3H6K6-F1
#
_entry.id   AF-A0A5B3H6K6-F1
#
_cell.length_a   1.000
_cell.length_b   1.000
_cell.length_c   1.000
_cell.angle_alpha   90.00
_cell.angle_beta   90.00
_cell.angle_gamma   90.00
#
_symmetry.space_group_name_H-M   'P 1'
#
loop_
_entity.id
_entity.type
_entity.pdbx_description
1 polymer ?
#
loop_
_entity_poly.entity_id
_entity_poly.type
_entity_poly.pdbx_seq_one_letter_code
_entity_poly.pdbx_strand_id
1 'polypeptide(L)'
;MKALLNWRYYVLMVVGMIAVIGTFSVPIDDQPFGAWLLALIIPKIIGFGAWYIIFRMCDYWDARGLIPEMSKTMQEEDDTWE
;
A
#
# COMPACT_ATOMS: atom_id res chain seq x y z
N MET A 1 -6.76 15.97 13.65
CA MET A 1 -6.95 16.64 12.34
C MET A 1 -5.64 16.97 11.59
N LYS A 2 -4.45 16.95 12.20
CA LYS A 2 -3.18 17.23 11.49
C LYS A 2 -2.84 16.21 10.39
N ALA A 3 -3.24 14.94 10.56
CA ALA A 3 -3.09 13.90 9.53
C ALA A 3 -3.77 14.25 8.20
N LEU A 4 -4.93 14.93 8.22
CA LEU A 4 -5.63 15.36 6.99
C LEU A 4 -4.91 16.49 6.25
N LEU A 5 -3.92 17.14 6.87
CA LEU A 5 -3.14 18.19 6.22
C LEU A 5 -1.85 17.65 5.57
N ASN A 6 -1.40 16.46 5.99
CA ASN A 6 -0.15 15.89 5.52
C ASN A 6 -0.38 15.11 4.21
N TRP A 7 0.04 15.72 3.09
CA TRP A 7 -0.12 15.18 1.74
C TRP A 7 0.41 13.74 1.58
N ARG A 8 1.37 13.33 2.41
CA ARG A 8 1.94 11.97 2.44
C ARG A 8 0.90 10.89 2.67
N TYR A 9 -0.10 11.14 3.52
CA TYR A 9 -1.19 10.17 3.75
C TYR A 9 -2.08 9.98 2.52
N TYR A 10 -2.29 11.03 1.73
CA TYR A 10 -3.00 10.90 0.46
C TYR A 10 -2.21 10.08 -0.55
N VAL A 11 -0.88 10.22 -0.57
CA VAL A 11 -0.04 9.36 -1.41
C VAL A 11 -0.10 7.91 -0.94
N LEU A 12 0.02 7.63 0.35
CA LEU A 12 -0.13 6.27 0.88
C LEU A 12 -1.50 5.69 0.57
N MET A 13 -2.57 6.48 0.66
CA MET A 13 -3.90 6.05 0.27
C MET A 13 -3.96 5.68 -1.22
N VAL A 14 -3.49 6.55 -2.11
CA VAL A 14 -3.54 6.30 -3.56
C VAL A 14 -2.70 5.07 -3.93
N VAL A 15 -1.48 4.96 -3.42
CA VAL A 15 -0.62 3.80 -3.69
C VAL A 15 -1.21 2.53 -3.03
N GLY A 16 -1.82 2.66 -1.85
CA GLY A 16 -2.56 1.58 -1.18
C GLY A 16 -3.73 1.06 -1.99
N MET A 17 -4.52 1.95 -2.60
CA MET A 17 -5.60 1.55 -3.51
C MET A 17 -5.06 0.78 -4.72
N ILE A 18 -3.96 1.24 -5.32
CA ILE A 18 -3.31 0.53 -6.42
C ILE A 18 -2.82 -0.85 -5.96
N ALA A 19 -2.22 -0.94 -4.78
CA ALA A 19 -1.74 -2.20 -4.21
C ALA A 19 -2.88 -3.20 -4.01
N VAL A 20 -4.00 -2.76 -3.42
CA VAL A 20 -5.20 -3.58 -3.21
C VAL A 20 -5.81 -4.03 -4.54
N ILE A 21 -6.08 -3.09 -5.46
CA ILE A 21 -6.69 -3.43 -6.76
C ILE A 21 -5.78 -4.38 -7.55
N GLY A 22 -4.47 -4.09 -7.62
CA GLY A 22 -3.50 -4.95 -8.29
C GLY A 22 -3.46 -6.36 -7.69
N THR A 23 -3.47 -6.47 -6.37
CA THR A 23 -3.36 -7.77 -5.67
C THR A 23 -4.64 -8.60 -5.77
N PHE A 24 -5.82 -7.98 -5.68
CA PHE A 24 -7.10 -8.69 -5.57
C PHE A 24 -7.95 -8.70 -6.84
N SER A 25 -7.54 -7.99 -7.89
CA SER A 25 -8.22 -8.04 -9.19
C SER A 25 -8.13 -9.44 -9.81
N VAL A 26 -9.24 -9.84 -10.44
CA VAL A 26 -9.37 -11.10 -11.16
C VAL A 26 -9.74 -10.77 -12.61
N PRO A 27 -9.05 -11.37 -13.61
CA PRO A 27 -9.39 -11.17 -15.01
C PRO A 27 -10.76 -11.79 -15.34
N ILE A 28 -11.38 -11.30 -16.41
CA ILE A 28 -12.66 -11.84 -16.88
C ILE A 28 -12.45 -13.20 -17.57
N ASP A 29 -13.37 -14.14 -17.34
CA ASP A 29 -13.18 -15.55 -17.73
C ASP A 29 -13.33 -15.82 -19.23
N ASP A 30 -13.93 -14.89 -19.99
CA ASP A 30 -14.18 -15.05 -21.43
C ASP A 30 -12.95 -14.74 -22.31
N GLN A 31 -11.76 -15.10 -21.83
CA GLN A 31 -10.49 -14.83 -22.52
C GLN A 31 -9.77 -16.14 -22.86
N PRO A 32 -9.01 -16.19 -23.98
CA PRO A 32 -8.08 -17.29 -24.23
C PRO A 32 -7.12 -17.47 -23.05
N PHE A 33 -6.82 -18.73 -22.69
CA PHE A 33 -6.06 -19.06 -21.48
C PHE A 33 -4.76 -18.25 -21.30
N GLY A 34 -3.98 -18.07 -22.38
CA GLY A 34 -2.75 -17.29 -22.32
C GLY A 34 -2.99 -15.79 -22.02
N ALA A 35 -4.04 -15.21 -22.58
CA ALA A 35 -4.42 -13.82 -22.30
C ALA A 35 -4.94 -13.66 -20.88
N TRP A 36 -5.77 -14.60 -20.42
CA TRP A 36 -6.27 -14.66 -19.05
C TRP A 36 -5.13 -14.74 -18.03
N LEU A 37 -4.12 -15.60 -18.28
CA LEU A 37 -2.99 -15.77 -17.38
C LEU A 37 -2.13 -14.50 -17.30
N LEU A 38 -1.87 -13.84 -18.44
CA LEU A 38 -1.16 -12.55 -18.45
C LEU A 38 -1.95 -11.47 -17.71
N ALA A 39 -3.26 -11.39 -17.96
CA ALA A 39 -4.16 -10.48 -17.27
C ALA A 39 -4.27 -10.78 -15.77
N LEU A 40 -4.02 -12.02 -15.33
CA LEU A 40 -3.91 -12.38 -13.92
C LEU A 40 -2.59 -11.91 -13.31
N ILE A 41 -1.45 -12.18 -13.98
CA ILE A 41 -0.10 -12.01 -13.43
C ILE A 41 0.34 -10.54 -13.39
N ILE A 42 0.12 -9.79 -14.47
CA ILE A 42 0.56 -8.39 -14.58
C ILE A 42 0.08 -7.53 -13.40
N PRO A 43 -1.23 -7.51 -13.05
CA PRO A 43 -1.68 -6.71 -11.92
C PRO A 43 -1.13 -7.21 -10.57
N LYS A 44 -0.77 -8.50 -10.43
CA LYS A 44 -0.16 -9.00 -9.18
C LYS A 44 1.23 -8.45 -9.00
N ILE A 45 2.03 -8.43 -10.06
CA ILE A 45 3.38 -7.82 -10.03
C ILE A 45 3.26 -6.34 -9.65
N ILE A 46 2.32 -5.62 -10.25
CA ILE A 46 2.07 -4.20 -9.94
C ILE A 46 1.60 -4.04 -8.48
N GLY A 47 0.68 -4.88 -8.01
CA GLY A 47 0.13 -4.85 -6.66
C GLY A 47 1.20 -5.09 -5.58
N PHE A 48 1.99 -6.16 -5.73
CA PHE A 48 3.10 -6.44 -4.81
C PHE A 48 4.21 -5.39 -4.91
N GLY A 49 4.49 -4.86 -6.11
CA GLY A 49 5.40 -3.73 -6.29
C GLY A 49 4.93 -2.49 -5.53
N ALA A 50 3.63 -2.17 -5.59
CA ALA A 50 3.04 -1.06 -4.85
C ALA A 50 3.09 -1.29 -3.33
N TRP A 51 2.84 -2.51 -2.85
CA TRP A 51 3.04 -2.87 -1.43
C TRP A 51 4.47 -2.61 -0.95
N TYR A 52 5.46 -3.02 -1.73
CA TYR A 52 6.86 -2.78 -1.41
C TYR A 52 7.19 -1.28 -1.38
N ILE A 53 6.64 -0.49 -2.31
CA ILE A 53 6.79 0.96 -2.34
C ILE A 53 6.19 1.59 -1.08
N ILE A 54 4.98 1.20 -0.66
CA ILE A 54 4.36 1.68 0.58
C ILE A 54 5.27 1.40 1.78
N PHE A 55 5.75 0.17 1.91
CA PHE A 55 6.66 -0.21 2.98
C PHE A 55 7.90 0.69 3.03
N ARG A 56 8.56 0.91 1.89
CA ARG A 56 9.74 1.78 1.80
C ARG A 56 9.42 3.25 2.08
N MET A 57 8.26 3.74 1.68
CA MET A 57 7.84 5.12 1.93
C MET A 57 7.56 5.35 3.42
N CYS A 58 6.88 4.41 4.08
CA CYS A 58 6.66 4.46 5.52
C CYS A 58 7.99 4.47 6.27
N ASP A 59 8.88 3.52 6.00
CA ASP A 59 10.22 3.43 6.61
C ASP A 59 11.03 4.73 6.43
N TYR A 60 11.07 5.26 5.20
CA TYR A 60 11.81 6.48 4.89
C TYR A 60 11.23 7.75 5.55
N TRP A 61 9.91 7.87 5.62
CA TRP A 61 9.28 9.04 6.21
C TRP A 61 9.25 8.98 7.73
N ASP A 62 9.14 7.79 8.31
CA ASP A 62 9.16 7.59 9.75
C ASP A 62 10.54 7.89 10.32
N ALA A 63 11.61 7.39 9.68
CA ALA A 63 12.99 7.71 10.03
C ALA A 63 13.32 9.22 9.99
N ARG A 64 12.49 10.03 9.33
CA ARG A 64 12.63 11.50 9.23
C ARG A 64 11.59 12.27 10.04
N GLY A 65 10.75 11.59 10.81
CA GLY A 65 9.67 12.20 11.59
C GLY A 65 8.62 12.93 10.75
N LEU A 66 8.41 12.52 9.50
CA LEU A 66 7.53 13.19 8.53
C LEU A 66 6.07 12.70 8.58
N ILE A 67 5.82 11.63 9.33
CA ILE A 67 4.52 10.98 9.59
C ILE A 67 4.36 10.71 11.10
N PRO A 68 4.55 11.74 11.95
CA PRO A 68 4.62 11.56 13.40
C PRO A 68 3.32 11.04 14.00
N GLU A 69 2.18 11.24 13.34
CA GLU A 69 0.90 10.69 13.80
C GLU A 69 0.88 9.16 13.73
N MET A 70 1.47 8.57 12.69
CA MET A 70 1.51 7.11 12.52
C MET A 70 2.53 6.46 13.46
N SER A 71 3.70 7.09 13.60
CA SER A 71 4.76 6.65 14.53
C SER A 71 4.26 6.57 15.98
N LYS A 72 3.51 7.59 16.42
CA LYS A 72 2.92 7.61 17.77
C LYS A 72 1.90 6.52 18.00
N THR A 73 1.03 6.27 17.02
CA THR A 73 0.03 5.19 17.14
C THR A 73 0.69 3.82 17.19
N MET A 74 1.76 3.59 16.42
CA MET A 74 2.53 2.34 16.50
C MET A 74 3.16 2.16 17.87
N GLN A 75 3.75 3.23 18.43
CA GLN A 75 4.35 3.18 19.76
C GLN A 75 3.31 2.97 20.87
N GLU A 76 2.16 3.66 20.80
CA GLU A 76 1.04 3.46 21.73
C GLU A 76 0.50 2.02 21.66
N GLU A 77 0.46 1.43 20.47
CA GLU A 77 0.05 0.04 20.27
C GLU A 77 1.05 -0.93 20.90
N ASP A 78 2.36 -0.80 20.61
CA ASP A 78 3.41 -1.62 21.24
C ASP A 78 3.37 -1.53 22.78
N ASP A 79 3.29 -0.30 23.34
CA ASP A 79 3.23 -0.07 24.79
C ASP A 79 1.96 -0.66 25.44
N THR A 80 0.86 -0.84 24.70
CA THR A 80 -0.36 -1.49 25.23
C THR A 80 -0.29 -3.01 25.28
N TRP A 81 0.59 -3.62 24.49
CA TRP A 81 0.74 -5.08 24.40
C TRP A 81 1.97 -5.61 25.17
N GLU A 82 2.82 -4.73 25.70
CA GLU A 82 3.86 -5.01 26.71
C GLU A 82 3.32 -4.96 28.15
#